data_AF-A0A2U1Q010-F1
#
_entry.id   AF-A0A2U1Q010-F1
#
_cell.length_a   1.000
_cell.length_b   1.000
_cell.length_c   1.000
_cell.angle_alpha   90.00
_cell.angle_beta   90.00
_cell.angle_gamma   90.00
#
_symmetry.space_group_name_H-M   'P 1'
#
loop_
_entity.id
_entity.type
_entity.pdbx_description
1 polymer ?
#
loop_
_entity_poly.entity_id
_entity_poly.type
_entity_poly.pdbx_seq_one_letter_code
_entity_poly.pdbx_strand_id
1 'polypeptide(L)'
;MLTARQKVLNNLRFLDLSYSKLRTFDLRLAPNLEQLTITSCHDFVELHMPADHHSKLKYLNLSHSKLKSLHLGNTPNLENLKLKGCNHLVELQMPVKSLKLKYLDLTAGMWKFKVSKEDYYRNMVQELCGD
;
A
#
# COMPACT_ATOMS: atom_id res chain seq x y z
N MET A 1 -11.83 15.58 22.50
CA MET A 1 -11.96 15.84 21.04
C MET A 1 -11.48 14.70 20.14
N LEU A 2 -10.53 13.84 20.56
CA LEU A 2 -10.03 12.73 19.72
C LEU A 2 -11.01 11.53 19.58
N THR A 3 -11.99 11.37 20.47
CA THR A 3 -12.83 10.16 20.54
C THR A 3 -13.97 10.11 19.51
N ALA A 4 -14.52 11.24 19.07
CA ALA A 4 -15.65 11.24 18.11
C ALA A 4 -15.20 11.00 16.67
N ARG A 5 -14.08 11.61 16.24
CA ARG A 5 -13.50 11.40 14.91
C ARG A 5 -12.99 9.96 14.72
N GLN A 6 -12.38 9.39 15.77
CA GLN A 6 -11.93 8.00 15.78
C GLN A 6 -13.12 7.02 15.63
N LYS A 7 -14.28 7.36 16.20
CA LYS A 7 -15.49 6.52 16.14
C LYS A 7 -16.04 6.36 14.72
N VAL A 8 -15.90 7.36 13.86
CA VAL A 8 -16.35 7.30 12.45
C VAL A 8 -15.46 6.35 11.64
N LEU A 9 -14.13 6.47 11.79
CA LEU A 9 -13.18 5.66 11.05
C LEU A 9 -13.19 4.18 11.47
N ASN A 10 -13.67 3.89 12.69
CA ASN A 10 -13.83 2.51 13.15
C ASN A 10 -14.88 1.72 12.34
N ASN A 11 -15.84 2.36 11.67
CA ASN A 11 -16.81 1.66 10.83
C ASN A 11 -16.44 1.67 9.35
N LEU A 12 -15.35 2.36 9.00
CA LEU A 12 -14.94 2.54 7.62
C LEU A 12 -14.29 1.27 7.11
N ARG A 13 -14.87 0.69 6.05
CA ARG A 13 -14.37 -0.51 5.38
C ARG A 13 -13.76 -0.21 4.01
N PHE A 14 -14.21 0.86 3.36
CA PHE A 14 -13.77 1.29 2.03
C PHE A 14 -13.50 2.79 2.08
N LEU A 15 -12.37 3.20 1.52
CA LEU A 15 -11.98 4.60 1.47
C LEU A 15 -11.30 4.90 0.13
N ASP A 16 -11.84 5.88 -0.59
CA ASP A 16 -11.26 6.42 -1.80
C ASP A 16 -10.92 7.90 -1.56
N LEU A 17 -9.64 8.24 -1.71
CA LEU A 17 -9.09 9.58 -1.57
C LEU A 17 -8.42 10.04 -2.87
N SER A 18 -8.78 9.43 -4.01
CA SER A 18 -8.17 9.71 -5.31
C SER A 18 -8.28 11.18 -5.71
N TYR A 19 -7.30 11.66 -6.47
CA TYR A 19 -7.22 13.04 -6.98
C TYR A 19 -7.22 14.13 -5.89
N SER A 20 -6.97 13.77 -4.64
CA SER A 20 -6.88 14.73 -3.54
C SER A 20 -5.48 15.34 -3.44
N LYS A 21 -5.36 16.46 -2.69
CA LYS A 21 -4.08 17.05 -2.29
C LYS A 21 -3.50 16.39 -1.03
N LEU A 22 -3.91 15.15 -0.75
CA LEU A 22 -3.48 14.42 0.44
C LEU A 22 -1.98 14.14 0.35
N ARG A 23 -1.26 14.46 1.42
CA ARG A 23 0.18 14.22 1.51
C ARG A 23 0.52 12.96 2.28
N THR A 24 -0.26 12.67 3.33
CA THR A 24 -0.04 11.54 4.22
C THR A 24 -1.36 10.88 4.61
N PHE A 25 -1.32 9.60 4.93
CA PHE A 25 -2.46 8.90 5.51
C PHE A 25 -2.00 7.93 6.59
N ASP A 26 -2.78 7.82 7.66
CA ASP A 26 -2.49 6.93 8.77
C ASP A 26 -3.57 5.85 8.89
N LEU A 27 -3.22 4.63 8.47
CA LEU A 27 -4.12 3.48 8.53
C LEU A 27 -4.44 3.06 9.97
N ARG A 28 -3.65 3.46 10.98
CA ARG A 28 -3.94 3.20 12.40
C ARG A 28 -5.25 3.85 12.84
N LEU A 29 -5.67 4.91 12.15
CA LEU A 29 -6.93 5.60 12.41
C LEU A 29 -8.15 4.83 11.87
N ALA A 30 -7.97 3.90 10.93
CA ALA A 30 -9.06 3.15 10.30
C ALA A 30 -8.83 1.62 10.45
N PRO A 31 -8.94 1.08 11.68
CA PRO A 31 -8.55 -0.31 11.99
C PRO A 31 -9.38 -1.38 11.27
N ASN A 32 -10.58 -1.03 10.80
CA ASN A 32 -11.47 -1.94 10.09
C ASN A 32 -11.45 -1.77 8.57
N LEU A 33 -10.52 -0.96 8.03
CA LEU A 33 -10.45 -0.69 6.60
C LEU A 33 -10.01 -1.95 5.84
N GLU A 34 -10.80 -2.31 4.83
CA GLU A 34 -10.56 -3.45 3.93
C GLU A 34 -10.02 -2.99 2.58
N GLN A 35 -10.39 -1.80 2.11
CA GLN A 35 -9.93 -1.26 0.84
C GLN A 35 -9.55 0.23 0.96
N LEU A 36 -8.36 0.55 0.45
CA LEU A 36 -7.86 1.92 0.36
C LEU A 36 -7.41 2.22 -1.08
N THR A 37 -7.96 3.29 -1.64
CA THR A 37 -7.55 3.86 -2.93
C THR A 37 -7.05 5.28 -2.72
N ILE A 38 -5.79 5.53 -3.06
CA ILE A 38 -5.14 6.84 -3.12
C ILE A 38 -4.43 6.92 -4.48
N THR A 39 -5.19 7.01 -5.57
CA THR A 39 -4.62 7.16 -6.91
C THR A 39 -4.59 8.62 -7.35
N SER A 40 -3.63 8.97 -8.21
CA SER A 40 -3.50 10.30 -8.80
C SER A 40 -3.36 11.43 -7.75
N CYS A 41 -2.84 11.08 -6.58
CA CYS A 41 -2.50 12.03 -5.51
C CYS A 41 -1.02 12.38 -5.63
N HIS A 42 -0.72 13.36 -6.47
CA HIS A 42 0.66 13.69 -6.85
C HIS A 42 1.50 14.31 -5.72
N ASP A 43 0.92 14.64 -4.57
CA ASP A 43 1.66 15.14 -3.41
C ASP A 43 1.71 14.11 -2.26
N PHE A 44 1.14 12.92 -2.48
CA PHE A 44 1.15 11.84 -1.51
C PHE A 44 2.55 11.22 -1.41
N VAL A 45 3.13 11.30 -0.21
CA VAL A 45 4.54 10.95 0.04
C VAL A 45 4.72 9.95 1.17
N GLU A 46 3.70 9.68 1.98
CA GLU A 46 3.83 8.85 3.17
C GLU A 46 2.54 8.12 3.54
N LEU A 47 2.64 6.81 3.75
CA LEU A 47 1.57 5.97 4.29
C LEU A 47 2.05 5.32 5.59
N HIS A 48 1.41 5.64 6.71
CA HIS A 48 1.68 4.94 7.97
C HIS A 48 0.87 3.65 8.04
N MET A 49 1.58 2.52 8.03
CA MET A 49 0.98 1.20 8.21
C MET A 49 0.87 0.87 9.70
N PRO A 50 -0.15 0.08 10.11
CA PRO A 50 -0.22 -0.45 11.47
C PRO A 50 0.96 -1.41 11.73
N ALA A 51 1.51 -1.37 12.94
CA ALA A 51 2.59 -2.26 13.36
C ALA A 51 2.11 -3.69 13.68
N ASP A 52 0.82 -3.83 13.97
CA ASP A 52 0.23 -5.03 14.55
C ASP A 52 -0.40 -5.94 13.48
N HIS A 53 -0.54 -7.24 13.78
CA HIS A 53 -1.02 -8.28 12.86
C HIS A 53 -2.52 -8.19 12.47
N HIS A 54 -3.24 -7.15 12.89
CA HIS A 54 -4.72 -7.10 12.85
C HIS A 54 -5.30 -6.33 11.66
N SER A 55 -4.47 -5.91 10.70
CA SER A 55 -4.97 -5.20 9.53
C SER A 55 -5.97 -6.06 8.73
N LYS A 56 -7.16 -5.49 8.49
CA LYS A 56 -8.19 -6.08 7.61
C LYS A 56 -8.01 -5.72 6.14
N LEU A 57 -6.97 -4.94 5.81
CA LEU A 57 -6.74 -4.42 4.47
C LEU A 57 -6.48 -5.57 3.48
N LYS A 58 -7.31 -5.63 2.45
CA LYS A 58 -7.25 -6.61 1.34
C LYS A 58 -6.86 -5.97 0.02
N TYR A 59 -7.14 -4.69 -0.15
CA TYR A 59 -6.87 -3.94 -1.37
C TYR A 59 -6.17 -2.62 -1.05
N LEU A 60 -5.06 -2.36 -1.73
CA LEU A 60 -4.33 -1.11 -1.66
C LEU A 60 -3.93 -0.64 -3.06
N ASN A 61 -4.37 0.55 -3.43
CA ASN A 61 -3.96 1.22 -4.66
C ASN A 61 -3.36 2.59 -4.34
N LEU A 62 -2.08 2.77 -4.64
CA LEU A 62 -1.33 4.01 -4.43
C LEU A 62 -0.78 4.58 -5.75
N SER A 63 -1.37 4.17 -6.88
CA SER A 63 -0.90 4.52 -8.22
C SER A 63 -0.75 6.03 -8.42
N HIS A 64 0.27 6.42 -9.19
CA HIS A 64 0.57 7.82 -9.52
C HIS A 64 0.83 8.73 -8.30
N SER A 65 1.35 8.16 -7.21
CA SER A 65 1.81 8.91 -6.02
C SER A 65 3.31 9.24 -6.10
N LYS A 66 3.76 10.16 -5.24
CA LYS A 66 5.19 10.49 -5.04
C LYS A 66 5.81 9.73 -3.85
N LEU A 67 5.20 8.60 -3.47
CA LEU A 67 5.69 7.75 -2.40
C LEU A 67 7.12 7.29 -2.71
N LYS A 68 8.03 7.45 -1.74
CA LYS A 68 9.44 7.05 -1.89
C LYS A 68 9.75 5.67 -1.34
N SER A 69 9.09 5.29 -0.25
CA SER A 69 9.19 3.96 0.34
C SER A 69 7.81 3.46 0.74
N LEU A 70 7.61 2.16 0.61
CA LEU A 70 6.42 1.49 1.11
C LEU A 70 6.84 0.29 1.95
N HIS A 71 6.52 0.36 3.24
CA HIS A 71 6.74 -0.72 4.18
C HIS A 71 5.39 -1.33 4.51
N LEU A 72 5.05 -2.45 3.86
CA LEU A 72 3.74 -3.09 4.05
C LEU A 72 3.57 -3.73 5.44
N GLY A 73 4.61 -3.68 6.28
CA GLY A 73 4.56 -4.06 7.69
C GLY A 73 4.02 -5.47 7.85
N ASN A 74 2.99 -5.63 8.69
CA ASN A 74 2.23 -6.87 8.80
C ASN A 74 0.80 -6.73 8.24
N THR A 75 0.64 -6.98 6.95
CA THR A 75 -0.65 -6.93 6.25
C THR A 75 -1.07 -8.31 5.74
N PRO A 76 -1.28 -9.30 6.61
CA PRO A 76 -1.41 -10.71 6.21
C PRO A 76 -2.59 -10.98 5.26
N ASN A 77 -3.58 -10.10 5.26
CA ASN A 77 -4.80 -10.20 4.45
C ASN A 77 -4.71 -9.47 3.10
N LEU A 78 -3.60 -8.81 2.77
CA LEU A 78 -3.51 -8.05 1.52
C LEU A 78 -3.53 -8.98 0.31
N GLU A 79 -4.52 -8.81 -0.56
CA GLU A 79 -4.74 -9.62 -1.76
C GLU A 79 -4.37 -8.89 -3.04
N ASN A 80 -4.48 -7.56 -3.05
CA ASN A 80 -4.23 -6.73 -4.22
C ASN A 80 -3.38 -5.51 -3.86
N LEU A 81 -2.27 -5.33 -4.56
CA LEU A 81 -1.42 -4.16 -4.44
C LEU A 81 -1.19 -3.52 -5.81
N LYS A 82 -1.53 -2.23 -5.95
CA LYS A 82 -1.28 -1.47 -7.16
C LYS A 82 -0.40 -0.26 -6.87
N LEU A 83 0.74 -0.21 -7.56
CA LEU A 83 1.77 0.83 -7.47
C LEU A 83 2.11 1.38 -8.86
N LYS A 84 1.20 1.23 -9.83
CA LYS A 84 1.40 1.72 -11.19
C LYS A 84 1.76 3.20 -11.22
N GLY A 85 2.80 3.57 -11.95
CA GLY A 85 3.23 4.96 -12.11
C GLY A 85 3.74 5.63 -10.82
N CYS A 86 4.14 4.86 -9.81
CA CYS A 86 4.83 5.35 -8.62
C CYS A 86 6.31 5.63 -8.92
N ASN A 87 6.59 6.63 -9.76
CA ASN A 87 7.92 6.87 -10.34
C ASN A 87 9.02 7.28 -9.33
N HIS A 88 8.64 7.61 -8.09
CA HIS A 88 9.56 8.03 -7.03
C HIS A 88 9.84 6.91 -6.01
N LEU A 89 9.17 5.77 -6.14
CA LEU A 89 9.29 4.66 -5.21
C LEU A 89 10.65 3.98 -5.42
N VAL A 90 11.52 4.07 -4.42
CA VAL A 90 12.87 3.48 -4.44
C VAL A 90 12.98 2.22 -3.59
N GLU A 91 12.04 2.02 -2.67
CA GLU A 91 12.05 0.91 -1.72
C GLU A 91 10.64 0.35 -1.51
N LEU A 92 10.50 -0.96 -1.72
CA LEU A 92 9.29 -1.71 -1.38
C LEU A 92 9.68 -2.84 -0.43
N GLN A 93 9.31 -2.69 0.85
CA GLN A 93 9.46 -3.73 1.84
C GLN A 93 8.16 -4.49 2.01
N MET A 94 8.21 -5.77 1.68
CA MET A 94 7.07 -6.66 1.77
C MET A 94 7.11 -7.43 3.13
N PRO A 95 5.99 -7.87 3.73
CA PRO A 95 5.93 -8.61 5.01
C PRO A 95 6.62 -9.97 5.02
N VAL A 96 7.36 -10.32 6.07
CA VAL A 96 8.02 -11.64 6.21
C VAL A 96 7.04 -12.82 6.15
N LYS A 97 5.83 -12.70 6.71
CA LYS A 97 4.77 -13.71 6.62
C LYS A 97 4.03 -13.60 5.27
N SER A 98 3.65 -14.75 4.71
CA SER A 98 2.98 -14.82 3.40
C SER A 98 1.74 -13.94 3.34
N LEU A 99 1.75 -12.97 2.44
CA LEU A 99 0.55 -12.26 2.01
C LEU A 99 -0.33 -13.23 1.24
N LYS A 100 -1.65 -13.11 1.38
CA LYS A 100 -2.61 -13.70 0.43
C LYS A 100 -2.63 -12.96 -0.91
N LEU A 101 -1.49 -12.40 -1.33
CA LEU A 101 -1.37 -11.52 -2.48
C LEU A 101 -1.63 -12.34 -3.75
N LYS A 102 -2.67 -11.94 -4.48
CA LYS A 102 -3.09 -12.55 -5.76
C LYS A 102 -2.73 -11.66 -6.94
N TYR A 103 -2.61 -10.35 -6.71
CA TYR A 103 -2.35 -9.38 -7.75
C TYR A 103 -1.36 -8.32 -7.27
N LEU A 104 -0.35 -8.07 -8.09
CA LEU A 104 0.64 -7.02 -7.90
C LEU A 104 0.82 -6.28 -9.23
N ASP A 105 0.62 -4.96 -9.21
CA ASP A 105 0.90 -4.10 -10.36
C ASP A 105 1.99 -3.09 -10.00
N LEU A 106 3.15 -3.24 -10.64
CA LEU A 106 4.31 -2.37 -10.50
C LEU A 106 4.58 -1.54 -11.79
N THR A 107 3.69 -1.65 -12.79
CA THR A 107 3.96 -1.14 -14.14
C THR A 107 4.19 0.38 -14.15
N ALA A 108 5.09 0.83 -15.04
CA ALA A 108 5.46 2.24 -15.24
C ALA A 108 6.26 2.95 -14.12
N GLY A 109 6.75 2.26 -13.08
CA GLY A 109 7.68 2.82 -12.07
C GLY A 109 9.13 2.27 -12.12
N MET A 110 9.46 1.40 -13.07
CA MET A 110 10.59 0.45 -12.94
C MET A 110 11.73 0.86 -13.88
N TRP A 111 12.97 1.06 -13.43
CA TRP A 111 14.00 0.00 -13.44
C TRP A 111 14.99 0.01 -12.24
N LYS A 112 14.75 0.77 -11.15
CA LYS A 112 15.80 1.00 -10.13
C LYS A 112 15.39 0.87 -8.65
N PHE A 113 14.29 0.22 -8.29
CA PHE A 113 13.92 0.09 -6.88
C PHE A 113 14.24 -1.29 -6.30
N LYS A 114 14.57 -1.29 -5.01
CA LYS A 114 14.88 -2.52 -4.28
C LYS A 114 13.58 -3.09 -3.73
N VAL A 115 13.20 -4.27 -4.21
CA VAL A 115 12.24 -5.14 -3.51
C VAL A 115 13.05 -5.96 -2.53
N SER A 116 12.98 -5.63 -1.24
CA SER A 116 13.58 -6.47 -0.23
C SER A 116 12.65 -7.65 0.02
N LYS A 117 12.94 -8.85 -0.50
CA LYS A 117 12.42 -10.10 0.06
C LYS A 117 13.14 -11.36 -0.40
N GLU A 118 13.26 -12.30 0.54
CA GLU A 118 13.53 -13.73 0.33
C GLU A 118 12.72 -14.30 -0.85
N ASP A 119 13.35 -15.23 -1.58
CA ASP A 119 13.20 -15.53 -3.01
C ASP A 119 11.78 -15.69 -3.60
N TYR A 120 10.75 -15.90 -2.79
CA TYR A 120 9.37 -16.14 -3.23
C TYR A 120 8.77 -15.02 -4.09
N TYR A 121 8.99 -13.76 -3.72
CA TYR A 121 8.42 -12.62 -4.46
C TYR A 121 9.30 -12.15 -5.62
N ARG A 122 10.58 -12.57 -5.65
CA ARG A 122 11.48 -12.29 -6.76
C ARG A 122 10.95 -12.92 -8.06
N ASN A 123 10.51 -14.17 -8.00
CA ASN A 123 9.95 -14.88 -9.16
C ASN A 123 8.66 -14.22 -9.68
N MET A 124 7.77 -13.80 -8.77
CA MET A 124 6.53 -13.11 -9.13
C MET A 124 6.79 -11.74 -9.77
N VAL A 125 7.81 -11.01 -9.30
CA VAL A 125 8.21 -9.74 -9.92
C VAL A 125 8.87 -9.97 -11.28
N GLN A 126 9.70 -11.01 -11.43
CA GLN A 126 10.35 -11.35 -12.70
C GLN A 126 9.33 -11.77 -13.78
N GLU A 127 8.36 -12.63 -13.48
CA GLU A 127 7.29 -13.01 -14.42
C GLU A 127 6.43 -11.82 -14.87
N LEU A 128 6.26 -10.81 -14.01
CA LEU A 128 5.47 -9.61 -14.31
C LEU A 128 6.26 -8.52 -15.03
N CYS A 129 7.59 -8.56 -14.99
CA CYS A 129 8.44 -7.51 -15.57
C CYS A 129 8.93 -7.81 -16.98
N GLY A 130 8.73 -9.03 -17.50
CA GLY A 130 8.98 -9.43 -18.89
C GLY A 130 10.24 -8.83 -19.52
N ASP A 131 11.34 -9.59 -19.52
CA ASP A 131 12.64 -9.34 -20.17
C ASP A 131 12.81 -8.05 -21.02
#